data_AF-A0A167E9E8-F1
#
_entry.id   AF-A0A167E9E8-F1
#
_cell.length_a   1.000
_cell.length_b   1.000
_cell.length_c   1.000
_cell.angle_alpha   90.00
_cell.angle_beta   90.00
_cell.angle_gamma   90.00
#
_symmetry.space_group_name_H-M   'P 1'
#
loop_
_entity.id
_entity.type
_entity.pdbx_description
1 polymer ?
#
loop_
_entity_poly.entity_id
_entity_poly.type
_entity_poly.pdbx_seq_one_letter_code
_entity_poly.pdbx_strand_id
1 'polypeptide(L)'
;MRTLAENQRNLEPAEKMAEQIHALKVEVQEWKSRYSRAKGLVRNLRNSAYGGNSVFATPDVGLSNDSPYISTEGRVRDLSVTKFQVAVDEFLTKSRLGTTDLLDNLHNVVVATRHITQDLNGPDDASPVSEKIETELAQCATLVSKTANQLISTTRNHRISGGMAPISILDAVTSDLSFAVIELIKVAKVRRTNNRDNRGSASFSPKEIDVSKASRFSGNSVTSPADMHPAVTPTEDIHMERSDPRRYASTSNQFSTTNFNIEDPDNTISELQGYLEEQTATAIDSIQSLLTAIKDGSSLYVLRHNMLDIIKLVDITVVATSTSMKQTKNWLLKDKGSYILENLRDCSQRMAQLQEETKNIDGDSNPDRQVKQRLAGIAFDMAKFTKELVKTVEEVSLTSEINHIDNQLR
;
A
#
# COMPACT_ATOMS: atom_id res chain seq x y z
N MET A 1 44.88 -28.95 27.86
CA MET A 1 43.71 -29.59 28.49
C MET A 1 42.84 -28.65 29.34
N ARG A 2 43.35 -27.64 30.07
CA ARG A 2 42.49 -26.72 30.84
C ARG A 2 41.46 -25.92 30.00
N THR A 3 41.89 -25.40 28.85
CA THR A 3 41.07 -24.53 27.97
C THR A 3 39.81 -25.18 27.41
N LEU A 4 39.79 -26.52 27.22
CA LEU A 4 38.60 -27.24 26.73
C LEU A 4 37.54 -27.39 27.83
N ALA A 5 37.95 -27.71 29.05
CA ALA A 5 37.04 -27.81 30.20
C ALA A 5 36.44 -26.45 30.60
N GLU A 6 37.17 -25.36 30.35
CA GLU A 6 36.72 -23.99 30.62
C GLU A 6 35.70 -23.50 29.58
N ASN A 7 35.88 -23.84 28.30
CA ASN A 7 34.84 -23.63 27.28
C ASN A 7 33.58 -24.49 27.55
N GLN A 8 33.73 -25.76 27.93
CA GLN A 8 32.58 -26.62 28.24
C GLN A 8 31.77 -26.12 29.44
N ARG A 9 32.41 -25.51 30.45
CA ARG A 9 31.72 -24.88 31.59
C ARG A 9 30.90 -23.64 31.21
N ASN A 10 31.24 -22.96 30.11
CA ASN A 10 30.53 -21.77 29.64
C ASN A 10 29.40 -22.09 28.64
N LEU A 11 29.38 -23.28 28.03
CA LEU A 11 28.29 -23.71 27.13
C LEU A 11 27.01 -24.06 27.90
N GLU A 12 27.11 -24.84 28.97
CA GLU A 12 25.95 -25.35 29.71
C GLU A 12 24.96 -24.25 30.21
N PRO A 13 25.40 -23.09 30.76
CA PRO A 13 24.46 -22.02 31.11
C PRO A 13 23.90 -21.27 29.89
N ALA A 14 24.62 -21.20 28.76
CA ALA A 14 24.14 -20.58 27.54
C ALA A 14 23.08 -21.44 26.83
N GLU A 15 23.27 -22.76 26.81
CA GLU A 15 22.31 -23.74 26.30
C GLU A 15 21.01 -23.71 27.11
N LYS A 16 21.10 -23.74 28.45
CA LYS A 16 19.93 -23.61 29.34
C LYS A 16 19.17 -22.29 29.14
N MET A 17 19.88 -21.18 28.90
CA MET A 17 19.27 -19.88 28.59
C MET A 17 18.55 -19.91 27.24
N ALA A 18 19.14 -20.54 26.22
CA ALA A 18 18.52 -20.70 24.90
C ALA A 18 17.26 -21.59 24.96
N GLU A 19 17.28 -22.67 25.73
CA GLU A 19 16.11 -23.53 25.97
C GLU A 19 14.98 -22.78 26.68
N GLN A 20 15.30 -21.98 27.71
CA GLN A 20 14.32 -21.15 28.41
C GLN A 20 13.69 -20.09 27.48
N ILE A 21 14.49 -19.42 26.64
CA ILE A 21 13.99 -18.46 25.63
C ILE A 21 13.07 -19.18 24.62
N HIS A 22 13.41 -20.40 24.20
CA HIS A 22 12.56 -21.17 23.29
C HIS A 22 11.24 -21.58 23.95
N ALA A 23 11.27 -22.06 25.19
CA ALA A 23 10.08 -22.41 25.96
C ALA A 23 9.15 -21.20 26.15
N LEU A 24 9.69 -20.05 26.57
CA LEU A 24 8.94 -18.79 26.71
C LEU A 24 8.31 -18.33 25.38
N LYS A 25 9.03 -18.45 24.25
CA LYS A 25 8.48 -18.12 22.92
C LYS A 25 7.32 -19.02 22.53
N VAL A 26 7.38 -20.32 22.83
CA VAL A 26 6.27 -21.26 22.61
C VAL A 26 5.07 -20.89 23.49
N GLU A 27 5.30 -20.58 24.77
CA GLU A 27 4.24 -20.19 25.70
C GLU A 27 3.53 -18.90 25.27
N VAL A 28 4.29 -17.87 24.83
CA VAL A 28 3.73 -16.62 24.28
C VAL A 28 2.85 -16.87 23.05
N GLN A 29 3.27 -17.77 22.14
CA GLN A 29 2.44 -18.14 20.99
C GLN A 29 1.16 -18.86 21.41
N GLU A 30 1.23 -19.73 22.41
CA GLU A 30 0.06 -20.38 22.96
C GLU A 30 -0.89 -19.39 23.65
N TRP A 31 -0.38 -18.48 24.47
CA TRP A 31 -1.17 -17.41 25.10
C TRP A 31 -1.81 -16.47 24.07
N LYS A 32 -1.11 -16.11 22.99
CA LYS A 32 -1.67 -15.30 21.89
C LYS A 32 -2.81 -16.04 21.16
N SER A 33 -2.66 -17.35 20.94
CA SER A 33 -3.70 -18.21 20.36
C SER A 33 -4.93 -18.34 21.29
N ARG A 34 -4.71 -18.55 22.60
CA ARG A 34 -5.75 -18.57 23.63
C ARG A 34 -6.48 -17.23 23.73
N TYR A 35 -5.76 -16.10 23.71
CA TYR A 35 -6.34 -14.76 23.70
C TYR A 35 -7.21 -14.51 22.46
N SER A 36 -6.75 -14.90 21.27
CA SER A 36 -7.53 -14.77 20.03
C SER A 36 -8.86 -15.55 20.10
N ARG A 37 -8.81 -16.80 20.57
CA ARG A 37 -10.02 -17.62 20.81
C ARG A 37 -10.95 -16.99 21.86
N ALA A 38 -10.40 -16.57 23.00
CA ALA A 38 -11.16 -15.92 24.06
C ALA A 38 -11.82 -14.62 23.57
N LYS A 39 -11.13 -13.80 22.77
CA LYS A 39 -11.67 -12.58 22.15
C LYS A 39 -12.79 -12.88 21.15
N GLY A 40 -12.67 -13.96 20.37
CA GLY A 40 -13.75 -14.46 19.52
C GLY A 40 -14.98 -14.91 20.32
N LEU A 41 -14.78 -15.67 21.40
CA LEU A 41 -15.84 -16.08 22.31
C LEU A 41 -16.48 -14.87 23.03
N VAL A 42 -15.69 -13.89 23.48
CA VAL A 42 -16.19 -12.64 24.07
C VAL A 42 -16.98 -11.83 23.05
N ARG A 43 -16.62 -11.83 21.75
CA ARG A 43 -17.47 -11.21 20.70
C ARG A 43 -18.81 -11.93 20.59
N ASN A 44 -18.81 -13.26 20.52
CA ASN A 44 -20.04 -14.05 20.44
C ASN A 44 -20.91 -13.89 21.71
N LEU A 45 -20.31 -13.88 22.90
CA LEU A 45 -20.99 -13.64 24.16
C LEU A 45 -21.48 -12.19 24.29
N ARG A 46 -20.75 -11.19 23.78
CA ARG A 46 -21.23 -9.80 23.76
C ARG A 46 -22.44 -9.65 22.84
N ASN A 47 -22.44 -10.32 21.69
CA ASN A 47 -23.59 -10.38 20.79
C ASN A 47 -24.78 -11.13 21.43
N SER A 48 -24.53 -12.12 22.29
CA SER A 48 -25.56 -12.88 23.00
C SER A 48 -26.09 -12.19 24.28
N ALA A 49 -25.26 -11.38 24.95
CA ALA A 49 -25.58 -10.75 26.24
C ALA A 49 -26.19 -9.34 26.10
N TYR A 50 -25.86 -8.60 25.03
CA TYR A 50 -26.45 -7.28 24.77
C TYR A 50 -27.70 -7.40 23.89
N GLY A 51 -28.70 -8.13 24.39
CA GLY A 51 -30.06 -8.06 23.86
C GLY A 51 -30.72 -6.74 24.23
N GLY A 52 -30.49 -5.68 23.45
CA GLY A 52 -31.10 -4.36 23.70
C GLY A 52 -30.59 -3.22 22.81
N ASN A 53 -31.34 -2.92 21.76
CA ASN A 53 -31.41 -1.63 21.05
C ASN A 53 -30.09 -0.88 20.76
N SER A 54 -29.33 -1.35 19.77
CA SER A 54 -28.62 -0.44 18.85
C SER A 54 -29.45 -0.27 17.59
N VAL A 55 -29.66 0.98 17.15
CA VAL A 55 -30.33 1.31 15.88
C VAL A 55 -29.53 0.82 14.64
N PHE A 56 -28.27 0.42 14.86
CA PHE A 56 -27.40 -0.21 13.86
C PHE A 56 -27.07 -1.67 14.20
N ALA A 57 -28.00 -2.39 14.84
CA ALA A 57 -27.89 -3.83 14.98
C ALA A 57 -28.04 -4.51 13.61
N THR A 58 -26.93 -4.94 13.01
CA THR A 58 -26.98 -5.95 11.95
C THR A 58 -27.61 -7.22 12.56
N PRO A 59 -28.62 -7.82 11.90
CA PRO A 59 -29.21 -9.05 12.40
C PRO A 59 -28.16 -10.16 12.41
N ASP A 60 -28.35 -11.16 13.29
CA ASP A 60 -27.44 -12.30 13.42
C ASP A 60 -27.37 -13.11 12.12
N VAL A 61 -26.34 -12.85 11.30
CA VAL A 61 -25.95 -13.66 10.14
C VAL A 61 -24.74 -14.54 10.51
N GLY A 62 -24.76 -15.12 11.71
CA GLY A 62 -24.08 -16.38 11.95
C GLY A 62 -24.59 -17.44 10.96
N LEU A 63 -23.68 -18.13 10.28
CA LEU A 63 -23.99 -19.22 9.34
C LEU A 63 -24.68 -20.39 10.08
N SER A 64 -26.02 -20.31 10.18
CA SER A 64 -26.88 -21.29 10.83
C SER A 64 -26.67 -22.68 10.23
N ASN A 65 -26.74 -23.74 11.05
CA ASN A 65 -26.57 -25.13 10.58
C ASN A 65 -27.45 -25.49 9.38
N ASP A 66 -28.65 -24.91 9.31
CA ASP A 66 -29.66 -25.20 8.29
C ASP A 66 -29.55 -24.30 7.04
N SER A 67 -28.48 -23.52 6.90
CA SER A 67 -28.27 -22.65 5.73
C SER A 67 -28.01 -23.47 4.46
N PRO A 68 -28.76 -23.27 3.35
CA PRO A 68 -28.61 -24.02 2.09
C PRO A 68 -27.30 -23.72 1.33
N TYR A 69 -26.42 -22.91 1.92
CA TYR A 69 -25.12 -22.51 1.39
C TYR A 69 -23.96 -23.19 2.13
N ILE A 70 -24.22 -23.97 3.20
CA ILE A 70 -23.20 -24.78 3.89
C ILE A 70 -23.23 -26.20 3.33
N SER A 71 -22.06 -26.77 3.06
CA SER A 71 -21.90 -28.17 2.64
C SER A 71 -20.59 -28.75 3.18
N THR A 72 -20.55 -30.06 3.46
CA THR A 72 -19.30 -30.77 3.78
C THR A 72 -18.32 -30.74 2.60
N GLU A 73 -18.86 -30.78 1.38
CA GLU A 73 -18.12 -30.71 0.10
C GLU A 73 -17.95 -29.26 -0.41
N GLY A 74 -18.11 -28.25 0.44
CA GLY A 74 -17.96 -26.85 0.03
C GLY A 74 -16.52 -26.51 -0.36
N ARG A 75 -16.35 -25.72 -1.42
CA ARG A 75 -15.02 -25.26 -1.87
C ARG A 75 -14.53 -24.06 -1.05
N VAL A 76 -15.40 -23.16 -0.58
CA VAL A 76 -15.02 -21.95 0.16
C VAL A 76 -14.96 -22.20 1.67
N ARG A 77 -13.93 -21.71 2.38
CA ARG A 77 -13.83 -21.86 3.85
C ARG A 77 -14.68 -20.82 4.58
N ASP A 78 -15.37 -21.24 5.64
CA ASP A 78 -16.09 -20.37 6.58
C ASP A 78 -15.23 -19.21 7.15
N LEU A 79 -13.95 -19.46 7.42
CA LEU A 79 -12.98 -18.43 7.82
C LEU A 79 -12.79 -17.36 6.75
N SER A 80 -12.76 -17.74 5.46
CA SER A 80 -12.58 -16.78 4.35
C SER A 80 -13.82 -15.89 4.21
N VAL A 81 -15.01 -16.46 4.33
CA VAL A 81 -16.28 -15.71 4.38
C VAL A 81 -16.31 -14.76 5.59
N THR A 82 -15.92 -15.23 6.77
CA THR A 82 -15.89 -14.42 8.00
C THR A 82 -14.89 -13.25 7.88
N LYS A 83 -13.71 -13.50 7.30
CA LYS A 83 -12.70 -12.45 7.04
C LYS A 83 -13.24 -11.37 6.08
N PHE A 84 -13.97 -11.78 5.03
CA PHE A 84 -14.58 -10.87 4.08
C PHE A 84 -15.67 -10.00 4.72
N GLN A 85 -16.57 -10.60 5.49
CA GLN A 85 -17.61 -9.86 6.23
C GLN A 85 -16.99 -8.79 7.14
N VAL A 86 -16.00 -9.17 7.96
CA VAL A 86 -15.31 -8.22 8.86
C VAL A 86 -14.62 -7.10 8.10
N ALA A 87 -13.95 -7.40 6.99
CA ALA A 87 -13.28 -6.38 6.18
C ALA A 87 -14.27 -5.40 5.54
N VAL A 88 -15.43 -5.88 5.06
CA VAL A 88 -16.49 -5.04 4.49
C VAL A 88 -17.12 -4.13 5.55
N ASP A 89 -17.46 -4.69 6.71
CA ASP A 89 -18.02 -3.90 7.83
C ASP A 89 -17.04 -2.82 8.32
N GLU A 90 -15.76 -3.16 8.43
CA GLU A 90 -14.71 -2.20 8.83
C GLU A 90 -14.48 -1.12 7.77
N PHE A 91 -14.48 -1.47 6.48
CA PHE A 91 -14.41 -0.52 5.37
C PHE A 91 -15.59 0.46 5.36
N LEU A 92 -16.83 -0.04 5.46
CA LEU A 92 -18.03 0.80 5.46
C LEU A 92 -18.16 1.66 6.74
N THR A 93 -17.64 1.18 7.87
CA THR A 93 -17.58 1.98 9.10
C THR A 93 -16.56 3.11 8.94
N LYS A 94 -15.34 2.81 8.48
CA LYS A 94 -14.26 3.80 8.36
C LYS A 94 -14.45 4.80 7.21
N SER A 95 -15.11 4.41 6.11
CA SER A 95 -15.48 5.34 5.03
C SER A 95 -16.41 6.46 5.53
N ARG A 96 -17.33 6.14 6.44
CA ARG A 96 -18.24 7.11 7.09
C ARG A 96 -17.57 7.97 8.15
N LEU A 97 -16.57 7.43 8.84
CA LEU A 97 -15.77 8.16 9.83
C LEU A 97 -14.73 9.10 9.20
N GLY A 98 -14.54 9.07 7.87
CA GLY A 98 -13.62 9.97 7.16
C GLY A 98 -12.14 9.70 7.41
N THR A 99 -11.78 8.52 7.92
CA THR A 99 -10.40 8.17 8.31
C THR A 99 -9.42 8.26 7.13
N THR A 100 -8.15 8.58 7.44
CA THR A 100 -7.02 8.52 6.49
C THR A 100 -6.90 7.15 5.82
N ASP A 101 -7.01 6.09 6.61
CA ASP A 101 -6.65 4.70 6.29
C ASP A 101 -7.64 3.98 5.35
N LEU A 102 -8.52 4.71 4.66
CA LEU A 102 -9.59 4.12 3.84
C LEU A 102 -9.06 3.14 2.78
N LEU A 103 -7.86 3.39 2.25
CA LEU A 103 -7.20 2.52 1.27
C LEU A 103 -6.67 1.21 1.88
N ASP A 104 -6.25 1.20 3.15
CA ASP A 104 -5.83 -0.02 3.85
C ASP A 104 -7.01 -0.94 4.14
N ASN A 105 -8.16 -0.33 4.45
CA ASN A 105 -9.40 -1.07 4.69
C ASN A 105 -9.98 -1.60 3.37
N LEU A 106 -9.87 -0.85 2.27
CA LEU A 106 -10.10 -1.35 0.91
C LEU A 106 -9.17 -2.55 0.60
N HIS A 107 -7.87 -2.45 0.91
CA HIS A 107 -6.92 -3.53 0.71
C HIS A 107 -7.34 -4.79 1.48
N ASN A 108 -7.80 -4.66 2.74
CA ASN A 108 -8.32 -5.79 3.51
C ASN A 108 -9.55 -6.46 2.84
N VAL A 109 -10.47 -5.67 2.27
CA VAL A 109 -11.61 -6.20 1.49
C VAL A 109 -11.12 -6.96 0.25
N VAL A 110 -10.17 -6.41 -0.50
CA VAL A 110 -9.60 -7.04 -1.71
C VAL A 110 -8.85 -8.34 -1.37
N VAL A 111 -8.05 -8.36 -0.30
CA VAL A 111 -7.34 -9.57 0.18
C VAL A 111 -8.33 -10.64 0.65
N ALA A 112 -9.37 -10.28 1.40
CA ALA A 112 -10.37 -11.25 1.83
C ALA A 112 -11.18 -11.81 0.65
N THR A 113 -11.53 -10.96 -0.32
CA THR A 113 -12.15 -11.37 -1.60
C THR A 113 -11.25 -12.36 -2.35
N ARG A 114 -9.95 -12.06 -2.45
CA ARG A 114 -8.96 -12.92 -3.09
C ARG A 114 -8.86 -14.28 -2.40
N HIS A 115 -8.88 -14.34 -1.08
CA HIS A 115 -8.89 -15.61 -0.35
C HIS A 115 -10.12 -16.47 -0.68
N ILE A 116 -11.32 -15.88 -0.80
CA ILE A 116 -12.52 -16.61 -1.25
C ILE A 116 -12.33 -17.18 -2.66
N THR A 117 -11.79 -16.40 -3.60
CA THR A 117 -11.50 -16.91 -4.96
C THR A 117 -10.37 -17.94 -5.02
N GLN A 118 -9.43 -17.91 -4.08
CA GLN A 118 -8.32 -18.88 -4.00
C GLN A 118 -8.77 -20.22 -3.40
N ASP A 119 -9.74 -20.22 -2.49
CA ASP A 119 -10.31 -21.43 -1.90
C ASP A 119 -10.94 -22.35 -2.98
N LEU A 120 -11.38 -21.79 -4.11
CA LEU A 120 -11.90 -22.53 -5.27
C LEU A 120 -10.85 -23.44 -5.93
N ASN A 121 -9.55 -23.10 -5.79
CA ASN A 121 -8.42 -23.80 -6.40
C ASN A 121 -7.72 -24.76 -5.40
N GLY A 122 -8.50 -25.33 -4.48
CA GLY A 122 -8.02 -26.38 -3.57
C GLY A 122 -7.52 -27.62 -4.33
N PRO A 123 -6.71 -28.49 -3.69
CA PRO A 123 -6.01 -29.59 -4.36
C PRO A 123 -6.95 -30.55 -5.11
N ASP A 124 -6.46 -31.07 -6.25
CA ASP A 124 -7.13 -31.90 -7.27
C ASP A 124 -7.65 -33.26 -6.76
N ASP A 125 -8.49 -33.29 -5.73
CA ASP A 125 -8.86 -34.51 -5.01
C ASP A 125 -10.36 -34.56 -4.65
N ALA A 126 -11.24 -34.18 -5.60
CA ALA A 126 -12.69 -34.33 -5.46
C ALA A 126 -13.47 -34.35 -6.80
N SER A 127 -13.67 -35.56 -7.37
CA SER A 127 -14.77 -35.91 -8.30
C SER A 127 -14.83 -35.19 -9.67
N PRO A 128 -15.38 -35.81 -10.74
CA PRO A 128 -15.78 -35.05 -11.94
C PRO A 128 -16.96 -34.13 -11.61
N VAL A 129 -16.66 -32.92 -11.12
CA VAL A 129 -17.64 -31.85 -10.97
C VAL A 129 -18.16 -31.49 -12.37
N SER A 130 -19.48 -31.27 -12.47
CA SER A 130 -20.11 -31.00 -13.76
C SER A 130 -19.50 -29.74 -14.39
N GLU A 131 -19.04 -29.85 -15.64
CA GLU A 131 -18.48 -28.77 -16.46
C GLU A 131 -19.30 -27.46 -16.37
N LYS A 132 -20.63 -27.58 -16.26
CA LYS A 132 -21.55 -26.45 -16.03
C LYS A 132 -21.24 -25.66 -14.75
N ILE A 133 -21.05 -26.34 -13.62
CA ILE A 133 -20.72 -25.73 -12.33
C ILE A 133 -19.36 -25.02 -12.42
N GLU A 134 -18.40 -25.59 -13.14
CA GLU A 134 -17.08 -24.96 -13.31
C GLU A 134 -17.16 -23.71 -14.19
N THR A 135 -17.99 -23.73 -15.25
CA THR A 135 -18.26 -22.51 -16.04
C THR A 135 -19.00 -21.44 -15.25
N GLU A 136 -19.96 -21.80 -14.40
CA GLU A 136 -20.68 -20.87 -13.51
C GLU A 136 -19.73 -20.27 -12.46
N LEU A 137 -18.84 -21.07 -11.86
CA LEU A 137 -17.81 -20.59 -10.93
C LEU A 137 -16.84 -19.61 -11.61
N ALA A 138 -16.39 -19.90 -12.83
CA ALA A 138 -15.51 -19.01 -13.59
C ALA A 138 -16.19 -17.68 -13.95
N GLN A 139 -17.48 -17.70 -14.30
CA GLN A 139 -18.29 -16.50 -14.52
C GLN A 139 -18.43 -15.68 -13.22
N CYS A 140 -18.77 -16.32 -12.11
CA CYS A 140 -18.87 -15.66 -10.80
C CYS A 140 -17.54 -15.04 -10.35
N ALA A 141 -16.42 -15.75 -10.50
CA ALA A 141 -15.09 -15.24 -10.19
C ALA A 141 -14.69 -14.04 -11.07
N THR A 142 -15.11 -14.04 -12.34
CA THR A 142 -14.93 -12.90 -13.25
C THR A 142 -15.78 -11.69 -12.82
N LEU A 143 -17.03 -11.91 -12.39
CA LEU A 143 -17.90 -10.87 -11.86
C LEU A 143 -17.33 -10.25 -10.58
N VAL A 144 -16.91 -11.08 -9.62
CA VAL A 144 -16.22 -10.64 -8.38
C VAL A 144 -14.98 -9.79 -8.70
N SER A 145 -14.20 -10.19 -9.70
CA SER A 145 -13.02 -9.41 -10.14
C SER A 145 -13.42 -8.06 -10.73
N LYS A 146 -14.49 -8.00 -11.51
CA LYS A 146 -15.03 -6.74 -12.07
C LYS A 146 -15.52 -5.79 -10.98
N THR A 147 -16.32 -6.27 -10.02
CA THR A 147 -16.85 -5.46 -8.92
C THR A 147 -15.75 -5.02 -7.94
N ALA A 148 -14.74 -5.86 -7.69
CA ALA A 148 -13.58 -5.48 -6.89
C ALA A 148 -12.77 -4.35 -7.55
N ASN A 149 -12.52 -4.43 -8.86
CA ASN A 149 -11.85 -3.36 -9.61
C ASN A 149 -12.68 -2.06 -9.59
N GLN A 150 -14.01 -2.16 -9.75
CA GLN A 150 -14.91 -1.01 -9.63
C GLN A 150 -14.84 -0.38 -8.23
N LEU A 151 -14.78 -1.19 -7.15
CA LEU A 151 -14.62 -0.68 -5.78
C LEU A 151 -13.28 0.04 -5.59
N ILE A 152 -12.19 -0.51 -6.14
CA ILE A 152 -10.86 0.13 -6.11
C ILE A 152 -10.90 1.48 -6.82
N SER A 153 -11.41 1.54 -8.05
CA SER A 153 -11.51 2.79 -8.82
C SER A 153 -12.40 3.82 -8.13
N THR A 154 -13.58 3.44 -7.63
CA THR A 154 -14.50 4.34 -6.93
C THR A 154 -13.90 4.87 -5.63
N THR A 155 -13.26 4.01 -4.82
CA THR A 155 -12.61 4.42 -3.58
C THR A 155 -11.43 5.36 -3.84
N ARG A 156 -10.62 5.06 -4.87
CA ARG A 156 -9.52 5.94 -5.30
C ARG A 156 -10.05 7.30 -5.78
N ASN A 157 -11.12 7.32 -6.57
CA ASN A 157 -11.74 8.57 -7.03
C ASN A 157 -12.34 9.37 -5.87
N HIS A 158 -13.05 8.72 -4.93
CA HIS A 158 -13.54 9.37 -3.71
C HIS A 158 -12.39 10.00 -2.90
N ARG A 159 -11.24 9.32 -2.79
CA ARG A 159 -10.06 9.85 -2.10
C ARG A 159 -9.38 11.00 -2.85
N ILE A 160 -9.12 10.85 -4.15
CA ILE A 160 -8.51 11.89 -5.00
C ILE A 160 -9.37 13.15 -5.06
N SER A 161 -10.69 13.00 -5.12
CA SER A 161 -11.65 14.11 -5.08
C SER A 161 -11.84 14.68 -3.66
N GLY A 162 -10.95 14.41 -2.70
CA GLY A 162 -11.02 14.99 -1.35
C GLY A 162 -12.29 14.63 -0.55
N GLY A 163 -12.97 13.54 -0.89
CA GLY A 163 -14.27 13.17 -0.33
C GLY A 163 -15.49 13.83 -0.99
N MET A 164 -15.32 14.60 -2.07
CA MET A 164 -16.44 15.25 -2.80
C MET A 164 -17.36 14.25 -3.51
N ALA A 165 -16.88 13.04 -3.84
CA ALA A 165 -17.76 11.97 -4.32
C ALA A 165 -18.59 11.43 -3.13
N PRO A 166 -19.93 11.39 -3.21
CA PRO A 166 -20.73 11.00 -2.05
C PRO A 166 -20.47 9.54 -1.62
N ILE A 167 -20.41 9.33 -0.30
CA ILE A 167 -20.11 8.02 0.32
C ILE A 167 -21.12 6.93 -0.11
N SER A 168 -22.34 7.31 -0.49
CA SER A 168 -23.35 6.40 -1.05
C SER A 168 -22.89 5.66 -2.32
N ILE A 169 -21.92 6.18 -3.08
CA ILE A 169 -21.34 5.47 -4.23
C ILE A 169 -20.40 4.36 -3.74
N LEU A 170 -19.68 4.56 -2.63
CA LEU A 170 -18.91 3.49 -1.99
C LEU A 170 -19.86 2.41 -1.45
N ASP A 171 -20.93 2.81 -0.77
CA ASP A 171 -21.95 1.88 -0.27
C ASP A 171 -22.53 1.01 -1.41
N ALA A 172 -22.91 1.63 -2.52
CA ALA A 172 -23.44 0.94 -3.69
C ALA A 172 -22.44 -0.07 -4.28
N VAL A 173 -21.21 0.36 -4.56
CA VAL A 173 -20.19 -0.51 -5.19
C VAL A 173 -19.67 -1.59 -4.24
N THR A 174 -19.67 -1.34 -2.92
CA THR A 174 -19.44 -2.39 -1.92
C THR A 174 -20.59 -3.40 -1.92
N SER A 175 -21.85 -2.96 -2.05
CA SER A 175 -22.99 -3.88 -2.15
C SER A 175 -22.94 -4.74 -3.43
N ASP A 176 -22.51 -4.18 -4.57
CA ASP A 176 -22.27 -4.92 -5.82
C ASP A 176 -21.21 -6.04 -5.62
N LEU A 177 -20.10 -5.71 -4.94
CA LEU A 177 -19.06 -6.69 -4.60
C LEU A 177 -19.59 -7.77 -3.64
N SER A 178 -20.32 -7.39 -2.59
CA SER A 178 -20.94 -8.35 -1.67
C SER A 178 -21.91 -9.28 -2.40
N PHE A 179 -22.70 -8.77 -3.34
CA PHE A 179 -23.62 -9.58 -4.15
C PHE A 179 -22.86 -10.59 -5.03
N ALA A 180 -21.84 -10.14 -5.76
CA ALA A 180 -21.01 -11.02 -6.59
C ALA A 180 -20.31 -12.13 -5.76
N VAL A 181 -19.81 -11.80 -4.57
CA VAL A 181 -19.20 -12.78 -3.65
C VAL A 181 -20.25 -13.74 -3.10
N ILE A 182 -21.47 -13.29 -2.82
CA ILE A 182 -22.59 -14.15 -2.42
C ILE A 182 -22.98 -15.10 -3.56
N GLU A 183 -23.04 -14.65 -4.82
CA GLU A 183 -23.30 -15.53 -5.96
C GLU A 183 -22.22 -16.61 -6.11
N LEU A 184 -20.95 -16.24 -6.01
CA LEU A 184 -19.85 -17.19 -6.00
C LEU A 184 -20.00 -18.23 -4.87
N ILE A 185 -20.36 -17.79 -3.65
CA ILE A 185 -20.57 -18.68 -2.48
C ILE A 185 -21.78 -19.59 -2.67
N LYS A 186 -22.87 -19.14 -3.32
CA LYS A 186 -24.07 -19.95 -3.58
C LYS A 186 -23.75 -21.19 -4.42
N VAL A 187 -22.87 -21.04 -5.42
CA VAL A 187 -22.40 -22.10 -6.32
C VAL A 187 -21.31 -22.93 -5.63
N ALA A 188 -20.28 -22.31 -5.05
CA ALA A 188 -19.12 -22.99 -4.49
C ALA A 188 -19.40 -23.74 -3.16
N LYS A 189 -20.43 -23.32 -2.41
CA LYS A 189 -20.76 -23.71 -1.04
C LYS A 189 -19.65 -23.46 0.00
N VAL A 190 -20.07 -23.23 1.23
CA VAL A 190 -19.18 -23.00 2.38
C VAL A 190 -18.93 -24.30 3.12
N ARG A 191 -17.66 -24.68 3.26
CA ARG A 191 -17.18 -25.75 4.15
C ARG A 191 -16.70 -25.19 5.47
N ARG A 192 -16.97 -25.91 6.54
CA ARG A 192 -16.42 -25.60 7.87
C ARG A 192 -14.93 -25.93 7.93
N THR A 193 -14.13 -24.99 8.42
CA THR A 193 -12.71 -25.23 8.65
C THR A 193 -12.52 -26.33 9.68
N ASN A 194 -11.73 -27.35 9.37
CA ASN A 194 -11.31 -28.34 10.36
C ASN A 194 -9.96 -27.91 10.96
N ASN A 195 -9.70 -28.26 12.23
CA ASN A 195 -8.49 -27.84 12.96
C ASN A 195 -7.15 -28.31 12.32
N ARG A 196 -7.20 -29.16 11.29
CA ARG A 196 -6.06 -29.57 10.45
C ARG A 196 -5.70 -28.55 9.35
N ASP A 197 -6.68 -27.82 8.82
CA ASP A 197 -6.50 -26.83 7.75
C ASP A 197 -5.79 -25.56 8.25
N ASN A 198 -5.72 -25.38 9.57
CA ASN A 198 -5.14 -24.21 10.24
C ASN A 198 -3.60 -24.12 10.10
N ARG A 199 -2.92 -25.13 9.55
CA ARG A 199 -1.47 -25.08 9.24
C ARG A 199 -1.13 -24.19 8.03
N GLY A 200 -2.11 -23.84 7.20
CA GLY A 200 -1.91 -22.98 6.02
C GLY A 200 -2.40 -21.54 6.17
N SER A 201 -3.10 -21.19 7.25
CA SER A 201 -3.51 -19.80 7.48
C SER A 201 -2.34 -19.03 8.10
N ALA A 202 -1.52 -18.40 7.26
CA ALA A 202 -0.64 -17.33 7.69
C ALA A 202 -1.42 -16.35 8.58
N SER A 203 -0.85 -16.01 9.74
CA SER A 203 -1.37 -14.96 10.60
C SER A 203 -1.48 -13.67 9.78
N PHE A 204 -2.54 -12.88 9.97
CA PHE A 204 -2.54 -11.50 9.50
C PHE A 204 -1.38 -10.77 10.19
N SER A 205 -0.35 -10.49 9.42
CA SER A 205 0.74 -9.58 9.72
C SER A 205 0.70 -8.55 8.59
N PRO A 206 0.35 -7.28 8.84
CA PRO A 206 0.35 -6.25 7.81
C PRO A 206 1.80 -5.89 7.45
N LYS A 207 2.44 -6.66 6.56
CA LYS A 207 3.73 -6.33 5.94
C LYS A 207 3.79 -6.83 4.49
N GLU A 208 4.07 -5.87 3.61
CA GLU A 208 4.67 -5.96 2.27
C GLU A 208 4.26 -7.09 1.31
N ILE A 209 3.57 -6.75 0.21
CA ILE A 209 3.81 -7.39 -1.10
C ILE A 209 3.77 -6.37 -2.24
N ASP A 210 4.95 -6.20 -2.86
CA ASP A 210 5.23 -5.86 -4.26
C ASP A 210 4.05 -5.74 -5.26
N VAL A 211 3.88 -4.53 -5.82
CA VAL A 211 2.84 -4.19 -6.81
C VAL A 211 3.19 -4.69 -8.24
N SER A 212 4.39 -5.23 -8.49
CA SER A 212 4.94 -5.53 -9.81
C SER A 212 4.26 -6.65 -10.62
N LYS A 213 3.11 -7.19 -10.19
CA LYS A 213 2.41 -8.31 -10.85
C LYS A 213 0.94 -8.09 -11.26
N ALA A 214 0.41 -6.87 -11.14
CA ALA A 214 -0.94 -6.55 -11.62
C ALA A 214 -1.09 -6.46 -13.16
N SER A 215 0.01 -6.45 -13.92
CA SER A 215 0.05 -6.20 -15.38
C SER A 215 -0.34 -7.42 -16.26
N ARG A 216 -1.42 -8.14 -15.92
CA ARG A 216 -1.89 -9.30 -16.71
C ARG A 216 -3.41 -9.35 -16.97
N PHE A 217 -4.09 -8.20 -16.90
CA PHE A 217 -5.48 -8.09 -17.35
C PHE A 217 -5.71 -6.85 -18.23
N SER A 218 -5.05 -6.84 -19.40
CA SER A 218 -5.40 -5.96 -20.51
C SER A 218 -5.26 -6.74 -21.81
N GLY A 219 -6.37 -6.93 -22.53
CA GLY A 219 -6.42 -7.85 -23.66
C GLY A 219 -7.82 -8.10 -24.21
N ASN A 220 -8.53 -7.05 -24.65
CA ASN A 220 -8.96 -6.99 -26.06
C ASN A 220 -9.61 -5.66 -26.45
N SER A 221 -9.40 -5.31 -27.71
CA SER A 221 -10.07 -4.23 -28.45
C SER A 221 -11.51 -4.62 -28.83
N VAL A 222 -12.40 -3.64 -29.08
CA VAL A 222 -13.28 -3.61 -30.27
C VAL A 222 -14.00 -2.25 -30.44
N THR A 223 -13.77 -1.64 -31.62
CA THR A 223 -14.59 -0.69 -32.42
C THR A 223 -15.19 0.61 -31.83
N SER A 224 -14.84 1.71 -32.50
CA SER A 224 -15.63 2.95 -32.66
C SER A 224 -16.95 2.69 -33.45
N PRO A 225 -17.98 3.57 -33.41
CA PRO A 225 -18.03 4.61 -34.45
C PRO A 225 -18.73 5.95 -34.07
N ALA A 226 -18.66 6.88 -35.04
CA ALA A 226 -19.63 7.94 -35.37
C ALA A 226 -19.40 9.36 -34.82
N ASP A 227 -18.71 10.17 -35.63
CA ASP A 227 -18.86 11.61 -35.71
C ASP A 227 -20.29 12.03 -36.10
N MET A 228 -20.79 13.13 -35.53
CA MET A 228 -21.73 14.04 -36.21
C MET A 228 -21.54 15.49 -35.77
N HIS A 229 -20.99 16.30 -36.68
CA HIS A 229 -21.25 17.75 -36.75
C HIS A 229 -22.57 18.00 -37.51
N PRO A 230 -23.20 19.17 -37.32
CA PRO A 230 -23.11 20.20 -38.37
C PRO A 230 -22.79 21.61 -37.82
N ALA A 231 -22.85 22.63 -38.69
CA ALA A 231 -22.15 23.92 -38.57
C ALA A 231 -23.01 25.19 -38.82
N VAL A 232 -22.47 26.37 -38.45
CA VAL A 232 -22.50 27.70 -39.17
C VAL A 232 -23.83 28.50 -39.31
N THR A 233 -23.99 29.81 -38.98
CA THR A 233 -23.14 30.77 -38.18
C THR A 233 -23.91 31.89 -37.39
N PRO A 234 -24.40 33.04 -37.95
CA PRO A 234 -24.25 34.35 -37.27
C PRO A 234 -25.57 35.18 -37.11
N THR A 235 -25.66 36.42 -36.54
CA THR A 235 -24.72 37.58 -36.45
C THR A 235 -25.21 38.63 -35.39
N GLU A 236 -24.51 39.77 -35.27
CA GLU A 236 -24.80 41.03 -34.52
C GLU A 236 -24.35 41.04 -33.04
N ASP A 237 -23.13 41.50 -32.71
CA ASP A 237 -22.67 42.92 -32.54
C ASP A 237 -23.18 43.56 -31.22
N ILE A 238 -22.33 44.06 -30.31
CA ILE A 238 -21.61 45.36 -30.39
C ILE A 238 -20.35 45.37 -29.48
N HIS A 239 -19.30 46.10 -29.92
CA HIS A 239 -18.08 46.63 -29.23
C HIS A 239 -17.50 45.89 -27.99
N MET A 240 -16.25 45.41 -27.97
CA MET A 240 -14.94 46.02 -28.30
C MET A 240 -14.35 46.95 -27.21
N GLU A 241 -13.58 46.36 -26.29
CA GLU A 241 -12.33 46.98 -25.81
C GLU A 241 -11.22 45.90 -25.68
N ARG A 242 -9.96 46.29 -25.82
CA ARG A 242 -8.83 45.41 -26.19
C ARG A 242 -8.13 44.76 -24.98
N SER A 243 -7.81 43.46 -25.10
CA SER A 243 -6.66 42.82 -24.44
C SER A 243 -6.28 41.54 -25.19
N ASP A 244 -5.07 41.52 -25.78
CA ASP A 244 -4.55 40.38 -26.57
C ASP A 244 -3.94 39.26 -25.68
N PRO A 245 -3.72 38.04 -26.23
CA PRO A 245 -3.79 36.80 -25.45
C PRO A 245 -2.44 36.20 -25.00
N ARG A 246 -2.56 35.03 -24.32
CA ARG A 246 -1.52 34.07 -23.92
C ARG A 246 -0.72 34.40 -22.64
N ARG A 247 -1.24 33.91 -21.51
CA ARG A 247 -0.44 33.05 -20.63
C ARG A 247 -1.24 31.80 -20.26
N TYR A 248 -0.71 30.64 -20.64
CA TYR A 248 -0.99 29.41 -19.89
C TYR A 248 -0.48 29.64 -18.47
N ALA A 249 -1.39 29.83 -17.54
CA ALA A 249 -1.07 29.71 -16.12
C ALA A 249 -0.92 28.22 -15.82
N SER A 250 0.27 27.68 -16.08
CA SER A 250 0.72 26.43 -15.48
C SER A 250 0.92 26.66 -13.99
N THR A 251 -0.19 26.84 -13.26
CA THR A 251 -0.23 26.65 -11.82
C THR A 251 -0.08 25.15 -11.62
N SER A 252 1.17 24.69 -11.59
CA SER A 252 1.53 23.38 -11.06
C SER A 252 0.84 23.26 -9.71
N ASN A 253 -0.16 22.38 -9.66
CA ASN A 253 -0.96 22.20 -8.47
C ASN A 253 -0.07 21.44 -7.47
N GLN A 254 0.67 22.20 -6.67
CA GLN A 254 1.42 21.68 -5.52
C GLN A 254 0.43 21.00 -4.59
N PHE A 255 0.24 19.70 -4.81
CA PHE A 255 -0.62 18.87 -3.99
C PHE A 255 -0.01 18.87 -2.59
N SER A 256 -0.77 19.37 -1.62
CA SER A 256 -0.19 19.79 -0.36
C SER A 256 0.37 18.61 0.41
N THR A 257 1.60 18.80 0.88
CA THR A 257 2.29 18.03 1.91
C THR A 257 1.33 17.36 2.89
N THR A 258 1.52 16.05 3.06
CA THR A 258 1.24 15.38 4.35
C THR A 258 1.75 16.26 5.49
N ASN A 259 1.00 16.36 6.60
CA ASN A 259 1.25 17.29 7.72
C ASN A 259 2.54 17.01 8.54
N PHE A 260 3.55 16.38 7.93
CA PHE A 260 4.88 16.22 8.48
C PHE A 260 5.61 17.57 8.47
N ASN A 261 5.69 18.21 9.62
CA ASN A 261 6.45 19.44 9.76
C ASN A 261 7.95 19.12 9.80
N ILE A 262 8.65 19.35 8.69
CA ILE A 262 10.09 19.10 8.49
C ILE A 262 10.98 19.75 9.57
N GLU A 263 10.52 20.86 10.14
CA GLU A 263 11.23 21.63 11.17
C GLU A 263 10.91 21.17 12.61
N ASP A 264 9.89 20.31 12.79
CA ASP A 264 9.46 19.85 14.11
C ASP A 264 10.52 18.90 14.73
N PRO A 265 11.13 19.29 15.86
CA PRO A 265 12.14 18.50 16.54
C PRO A 265 11.55 17.41 17.43
N ASP A 266 10.23 17.18 17.42
CA ASP A 266 9.56 16.10 18.17
C ASP A 266 9.01 14.96 17.31
N ASN A 267 8.91 15.15 15.98
CA ASN A 267 8.60 14.12 14.96
C ASN A 267 9.09 12.72 15.37
N THR A 268 8.19 11.73 15.30
CA THR A 268 8.52 10.33 15.55
C THR A 268 9.23 9.69 14.36
N ILE A 269 9.94 8.58 14.60
CA ILE A 269 10.61 7.82 13.53
C ILE A 269 9.58 7.25 12.54
N SER A 270 8.39 6.89 13.01
CA SER A 270 7.30 6.35 12.18
C SER A 270 6.64 7.41 11.29
N GLU A 271 6.47 8.65 11.77
CA GLU A 271 6.02 9.78 10.96
C GLU A 271 7.06 10.15 9.90
N LEU A 272 8.35 10.18 10.28
CA LEU A 272 9.46 10.35 9.32
C LEU A 272 9.48 9.23 8.28
N GLN A 273 9.25 7.97 8.68
CA GLN A 273 9.23 6.83 7.78
C GLN A 273 8.16 7.00 6.70
N GLY A 274 6.90 7.20 7.09
CA GLY A 274 5.79 7.37 6.13
C GLY A 274 5.99 8.58 5.21
N TYR A 275 6.53 9.68 5.75
CA TYR A 275 6.92 10.84 4.95
C TYR A 275 8.00 10.51 3.91
N LEU A 276 9.07 9.82 4.32
CA LEU A 276 10.16 9.45 3.41
C LEU A 276 9.74 8.41 2.38
N GLU A 277 8.82 7.50 2.68
CA GLU A 277 8.25 6.57 1.70
C GLU A 277 7.53 7.33 0.55
N GLU A 278 6.69 8.30 0.88
CA GLU A 278 5.98 9.16 -0.09
C GLU A 278 6.94 10.06 -0.89
N GLN A 279 7.87 10.76 -0.22
CA GLN A 279 8.84 11.60 -0.91
C GLN A 279 9.81 10.79 -1.78
N THR A 280 10.16 9.57 -1.37
CA THR A 280 11.03 8.68 -2.16
C THR A 280 10.32 8.16 -3.40
N ALA A 281 9.04 7.81 -3.32
CA ALA A 281 8.26 7.46 -4.50
C ALA A 281 8.25 8.62 -5.52
N THR A 282 7.98 9.84 -5.05
CA THR A 282 7.98 11.06 -5.87
C THR A 282 9.35 11.36 -6.49
N ALA A 283 10.43 11.17 -5.72
CA ALA A 283 11.80 11.34 -6.21
C ALA A 283 12.18 10.28 -7.26
N ILE A 284 11.76 9.03 -7.08
CA ILE A 284 12.00 7.94 -8.04
C ILE A 284 11.23 8.19 -9.34
N ASP A 285 9.97 8.63 -9.30
CA ASP A 285 9.21 8.98 -10.50
C ASP A 285 9.85 10.16 -11.26
N SER A 286 10.33 11.17 -10.52
CA SER A 286 11.07 12.31 -11.09
C SER A 286 12.39 11.89 -11.75
N ILE A 287 13.13 10.97 -11.12
CA ILE A 287 14.35 10.36 -11.68
C ILE A 287 14.04 9.52 -12.93
N GLN A 288 12.95 8.75 -12.95
CA GLN A 288 12.52 7.97 -14.11
C GLN A 288 12.12 8.88 -15.28
N SER A 289 11.40 9.98 -15.01
CA SER A 289 11.10 11.02 -15.99
C SER A 289 12.39 11.61 -16.59
N LEU A 290 13.37 11.93 -15.74
CA LEU A 290 14.69 12.42 -16.18
C LEU A 290 15.42 11.41 -17.08
N LEU A 291 15.53 10.14 -16.65
CA LEU A 291 16.21 9.09 -17.41
C LEU A 291 15.53 8.81 -18.76
N THR A 292 14.20 8.90 -18.81
CA THR A 292 13.42 8.79 -20.05
C THR A 292 13.70 9.96 -20.98
N ALA A 293 13.67 11.20 -20.47
CA ALA A 293 14.01 12.40 -21.26
C ALA A 293 15.45 12.38 -21.80
N ILE A 294 16.41 11.83 -21.04
CA ILE A 294 17.80 11.61 -21.52
C ILE A 294 17.82 10.64 -22.70
N LYS A 295 17.09 9.52 -22.59
CA LYS A 295 17.03 8.43 -23.59
C LYS A 295 16.34 8.87 -24.87
N ASP A 296 15.23 9.58 -24.76
CA ASP A 296 14.42 10.04 -25.89
C ASP A 296 15.03 11.27 -26.57
N GLY A 297 16.13 11.78 -26.03
CA GLY A 297 16.88 12.89 -26.62
C GLY A 297 16.19 14.24 -26.44
N SER A 298 15.46 14.44 -25.35
CA SER A 298 14.80 15.71 -25.03
C SER A 298 15.78 16.88 -24.92
N SER A 299 15.26 18.09 -25.14
CA SER A 299 16.02 19.33 -25.06
C SER A 299 16.55 19.61 -23.66
N LEU A 300 17.62 20.41 -23.61
CA LEU A 300 18.30 20.77 -22.37
C LEU A 300 17.37 21.48 -21.36
N TYR A 301 16.36 22.21 -21.84
CA TYR A 301 15.30 22.82 -21.03
C TYR A 301 14.54 21.78 -20.17
N VAL A 302 14.08 20.68 -20.78
CA VAL A 302 13.34 19.61 -20.08
C VAL A 302 14.25 18.94 -19.04
N LEU A 303 15.52 18.68 -19.39
CA LEU A 303 16.46 18.09 -18.45
C LEU A 303 16.75 19.02 -17.26
N ARG A 304 16.94 20.33 -17.47
CA ARG A 304 17.14 21.31 -16.38
C ARG A 304 15.93 21.41 -15.45
N HIS A 305 14.71 21.29 -15.99
CA HIS A 305 13.49 21.29 -15.16
C HIS A 305 13.46 20.06 -14.26
N ASN A 306 13.64 18.87 -14.84
CA ASN A 306 13.70 17.61 -14.11
C ASN A 306 14.86 17.58 -13.08
N MET A 307 16.04 18.13 -13.40
CA MET A 307 17.14 18.31 -12.44
C MET A 307 16.70 19.10 -11.20
N LEU A 308 16.08 20.27 -11.41
CA LEU A 308 15.67 21.16 -10.32
C LEU A 308 14.65 20.50 -9.38
N ASP A 309 13.72 19.72 -9.92
CA ASP A 309 12.68 19.10 -9.10
C ASP A 309 13.22 17.91 -8.31
N ILE A 310 14.14 17.13 -8.88
CA ILE A 310 14.87 16.08 -8.15
C ILE A 310 15.74 16.70 -7.04
N ILE A 311 16.49 17.78 -7.33
CA ILE A 311 17.31 18.49 -6.31
C ILE A 311 16.44 18.92 -5.13
N LYS A 312 15.30 19.60 -5.38
CA LYS A 312 14.39 20.04 -4.31
C LYS A 312 13.88 18.87 -3.46
N LEU A 313 13.41 17.78 -4.10
CA LEU A 313 12.89 16.61 -3.40
C LEU A 313 13.98 15.96 -2.53
N VAL A 314 15.19 15.78 -3.07
CA VAL A 314 16.32 15.21 -2.33
C VAL A 314 16.71 16.11 -1.15
N ASP A 315 16.88 17.42 -1.37
CA ASP A 315 17.22 18.37 -0.30
C ASP A 315 16.16 18.37 0.81
N ILE A 316 14.88 18.31 0.47
CA ILE A 316 13.76 18.18 1.40
C ILE A 316 13.86 16.91 2.25
N THR A 317 14.09 15.73 1.63
CA THR A 317 14.28 14.47 2.38
C THR A 317 15.51 14.50 3.28
N VAL A 318 16.58 15.16 2.82
CA VAL A 318 17.82 15.34 3.59
C VAL A 318 17.60 16.22 4.82
N VAL A 319 16.85 17.32 4.69
CA VAL A 319 16.53 18.20 5.82
C VAL A 319 15.63 17.50 6.83
N ALA A 320 14.53 16.88 6.39
CA ALA A 320 13.60 16.14 7.25
C ALA A 320 14.33 15.09 8.11
N THR A 321 15.11 14.23 7.46
CA THR A 321 15.89 13.20 8.17
C THR A 321 16.97 13.82 9.06
N SER A 322 17.65 14.88 8.62
CA SER A 322 18.68 15.55 9.41
C SER A 322 18.11 16.29 10.63
N THR A 323 16.85 16.74 10.61
CA THR A 323 16.15 17.26 11.79
C THR A 323 15.91 16.12 12.77
N SER A 324 15.34 15.01 12.32
CA SER A 324 15.09 13.84 13.17
C SER A 324 16.36 13.22 13.76
N MET A 325 17.50 13.28 13.06
CA MET A 325 18.81 12.83 13.59
C MET A 325 19.41 13.73 14.68
N LYS A 326 18.94 14.97 14.85
CA LYS A 326 19.39 15.85 15.94
C LYS A 326 18.77 15.44 17.30
N GLN A 327 17.65 14.73 17.28
CA GLN A 327 16.99 14.22 18.48
C GLN A 327 17.83 13.10 19.12
N THR A 328 18.18 13.23 20.41
CA THR A 328 18.98 12.23 21.14
C THR A 328 18.32 10.83 21.16
N LYS A 329 16.98 10.78 21.12
CA LYS A 329 16.19 9.54 21.00
C LYS A 329 16.48 8.75 19.71
N ASN A 330 16.95 9.41 18.65
CA ASN A 330 17.16 8.85 17.31
C ASN A 330 18.64 8.59 16.99
N TRP A 331 19.46 8.29 18.00
CA TRP A 331 20.91 8.05 17.82
C TRP A 331 21.21 6.92 16.80
N LEU A 332 20.38 5.88 16.74
CA LEU A 332 20.57 4.75 15.82
C LEU A 332 20.27 5.14 14.36
N LEU A 333 19.31 6.05 14.14
CA LEU A 333 19.09 6.66 12.83
C LEU A 333 20.32 7.49 12.43
N LYS A 334 20.84 8.30 13.35
CA LYS A 334 22.03 9.12 13.12
C LYS A 334 23.25 8.25 12.77
N ASP A 335 23.48 7.17 13.50
CA ASP A 335 24.59 6.23 13.27
C ASP A 335 24.53 5.61 11.86
N LYS A 336 23.41 4.94 11.51
CA LYS A 336 23.26 4.28 10.21
C LYS A 336 23.11 5.26 9.03
N GLY A 337 22.36 6.35 9.21
CA GLY A 337 21.91 7.21 8.12
C GLY A 337 22.82 8.40 7.79
N SER A 338 23.79 8.76 8.64
CA SER A 338 24.67 9.92 8.38
C SER A 338 25.44 9.78 7.07
N TYR A 339 25.96 8.59 6.76
CA TYR A 339 26.67 8.33 5.51
C TYR A 339 25.73 8.50 4.28
N ILE A 340 24.49 8.02 4.39
CA ILE A 340 23.52 8.08 3.28
C ILE A 340 23.14 9.54 2.99
N LEU A 341 22.90 10.34 4.02
CA LEU A 341 22.61 11.77 3.87
C LEU A 341 23.77 12.56 3.24
N GLU A 342 25.01 12.23 3.58
CA GLU A 342 26.17 12.91 3.01
C GLU A 342 26.33 12.58 1.51
N ASN A 343 26.09 11.33 1.11
CA ASN A 343 26.07 10.96 -0.31
C ASN A 343 24.89 11.61 -1.06
N LEU A 344 23.71 11.75 -0.45
CA LEU A 344 22.58 12.47 -1.06
C LEU A 344 22.89 13.96 -1.28
N ARG A 345 23.57 14.61 -0.32
CA ARG A 345 24.05 16.00 -0.47
C ARG A 345 25.08 16.14 -1.59
N ASP A 346 26.07 15.24 -1.65
CA ASP A 346 27.04 15.21 -2.75
C ASP A 346 26.33 15.02 -4.11
N CYS A 347 25.36 14.11 -4.21
CA CYS A 347 24.58 13.95 -5.42
C CYS A 347 23.81 15.22 -5.80
N SER A 348 23.14 15.86 -4.84
CA SER A 348 22.40 17.12 -5.03
C SER A 348 23.33 18.23 -5.54
N GLN A 349 24.49 18.41 -4.88
CA GLN A 349 25.52 19.35 -5.29
C GLN A 349 26.07 19.04 -6.70
N ARG A 350 26.36 17.78 -7.03
CA ARG A 350 26.81 17.37 -8.38
C ARG A 350 25.76 17.66 -9.45
N MET A 351 24.47 17.47 -9.15
CA MET A 351 23.39 17.78 -10.09
C MET A 351 23.21 19.29 -10.27
N ALA A 352 23.25 20.06 -9.19
CA ALA A 352 23.18 21.53 -9.22
C ALA A 352 24.37 22.15 -9.96
N GLN A 353 25.58 21.62 -9.76
CA GLN A 353 26.77 22.05 -10.51
C GLN A 353 26.61 21.78 -12.01
N LEU A 354 26.13 20.59 -12.40
CA LEU A 354 25.87 20.27 -13.80
C LEU A 354 24.75 21.16 -14.40
N GLN A 355 23.75 21.53 -13.60
CA GLN A 355 22.72 22.48 -14.01
C GLN A 355 23.32 23.87 -14.32
N GLU A 356 24.16 24.43 -13.43
CA GLU A 356 24.81 25.73 -13.64
C GLU A 356 25.83 25.68 -14.79
N GLU A 357 26.61 24.60 -14.93
CA GLU A 357 27.48 24.35 -16.09
C GLU A 357 26.69 24.41 -17.40
N THR A 358 25.50 23.79 -17.45
CA THR A 358 24.68 23.78 -18.67
C THR A 358 23.96 25.09 -18.92
N LYS A 359 23.72 25.95 -17.91
CA LYS A 359 22.82 27.12 -17.95
C LYS A 359 23.07 28.11 -19.08
N ASN A 360 24.33 28.32 -19.45
CA ASN A 360 24.75 29.25 -20.50
C ASN A 360 24.60 28.70 -21.93
N ILE A 361 24.28 27.40 -22.07
CA ILE A 361 23.94 26.76 -23.34
C ILE A 361 22.48 27.10 -23.68
N ASP A 362 22.14 27.18 -24.95
CA ASP A 362 20.75 27.37 -25.37
C ASP A 362 19.84 26.21 -24.87
N GLY A 363 18.66 26.56 -24.37
CA GLY A 363 17.75 25.61 -23.73
C GLY A 363 17.07 24.65 -24.71
N ASP A 364 16.90 25.06 -25.97
CA ASP A 364 16.32 24.21 -27.02
C ASP A 364 17.37 23.29 -27.68
N SER A 365 18.66 23.55 -27.43
CA SER A 365 19.74 22.69 -27.90
C SER A 365 19.70 21.30 -27.26
N ASN A 366 20.15 20.31 -28.03
CA ASN A 366 20.29 18.95 -27.53
C ASN A 366 21.47 18.84 -26.56
N PRO A 367 21.31 18.18 -25.40
CA PRO A 367 22.41 18.01 -24.46
C PRO A 367 23.52 17.12 -25.01
N ASP A 368 24.76 17.54 -24.82
CA ASP A 368 25.94 16.74 -25.19
C ASP A 368 25.95 15.37 -24.51
N ARG A 369 26.55 14.38 -25.20
CA ARG A 369 26.67 13.00 -24.71
C ARG A 369 27.30 12.92 -23.31
N GLN A 370 28.27 13.79 -23.00
CA GLN A 370 28.93 13.85 -21.70
C GLN A 370 28.00 14.37 -20.60
N VAL A 371 27.15 15.37 -20.89
CA VAL A 371 26.13 15.88 -19.96
C VAL A 371 25.10 14.79 -19.68
N LYS A 372 24.58 14.13 -20.73
CA LYS A 372 23.64 12.99 -20.61
C LYS A 372 24.20 11.87 -19.74
N GLN A 373 25.47 11.50 -19.92
CA GLN A 373 26.11 10.44 -19.14
C GLN A 373 26.38 10.83 -17.68
N ARG A 374 26.89 12.05 -17.40
CA ARG A 374 27.06 12.54 -16.02
C ARG A 374 25.71 12.60 -15.30
N LEU A 375 24.69 13.12 -15.96
CA LEU A 375 23.36 13.28 -15.40
C LEU A 375 22.68 11.93 -15.07
N ALA A 376 22.77 10.95 -15.98
CA ALA A 376 22.26 9.61 -15.72
C ALA A 376 22.99 8.96 -14.52
N GLY A 377 24.31 9.11 -14.42
CA GLY A 377 25.09 8.61 -13.28
C GLY A 377 24.62 9.20 -11.94
N ILE A 378 24.52 10.52 -11.84
CA ILE A 378 24.05 11.19 -10.62
C ILE A 378 22.60 10.78 -10.27
N ALA A 379 21.73 10.66 -11.28
CA ALA A 379 20.34 10.24 -11.06
C ALA A 379 20.23 8.79 -10.56
N PHE A 380 21.09 7.87 -11.02
CA PHE A 380 21.18 6.51 -10.47
C PHE A 380 21.73 6.48 -9.05
N ASP A 381 22.76 7.29 -8.73
CA ASP A 381 23.27 7.43 -7.37
C ASP A 381 22.16 7.92 -6.42
N MET A 382 21.42 8.97 -6.80
CA MET A 382 20.27 9.47 -6.04
C MET A 382 19.22 8.38 -5.81
N ALA A 383 18.76 7.70 -6.87
CA ALA A 383 17.77 6.63 -6.73
C ALA A 383 18.21 5.52 -5.77
N LYS A 384 19.51 5.17 -5.79
CA LYS A 384 20.10 4.21 -4.84
C LYS A 384 20.03 4.75 -3.41
N PHE A 385 20.60 5.92 -3.14
CA PHE A 385 20.72 6.43 -1.78
C PHE A 385 19.38 6.84 -1.17
N THR A 386 18.42 7.35 -1.94
CA THR A 386 17.07 7.67 -1.42
C THR A 386 16.33 6.39 -1.01
N LYS A 387 16.49 5.29 -1.78
CA LYS A 387 15.94 3.98 -1.40
C LYS A 387 16.66 3.35 -0.20
N GLU A 388 17.98 3.52 -0.10
CA GLU A 388 18.80 3.07 1.02
C GLU A 388 18.43 3.82 2.31
N LEU A 389 18.07 5.10 2.21
CA LEU A 389 17.59 5.94 3.31
C LEU A 389 16.27 5.42 3.88
N VAL A 390 15.26 5.17 3.04
CA VAL A 390 13.95 4.63 3.48
C VAL A 390 14.15 3.30 4.22
N LYS A 391 14.90 2.37 3.64
CA LYS A 391 15.20 1.07 4.27
C LYS A 391 15.90 1.25 5.63
N THR A 392 16.81 2.21 5.73
CA THR A 392 17.52 2.50 6.98
C THR A 392 16.59 3.05 8.05
N VAL A 393 15.66 3.93 7.67
CA VAL A 393 14.65 4.50 8.58
C VAL A 393 13.66 3.42 9.04
N GLU A 394 13.20 2.56 8.13
CA GLU A 394 12.38 1.39 8.46
C GLU A 394 13.09 0.45 9.44
N GLU A 395 14.35 0.05 9.17
CA GLU A 395 15.13 -0.78 10.08
C GLU A 395 15.23 -0.19 11.50
N VAL A 396 15.38 1.14 11.60
CA VAL A 396 15.45 1.83 12.90
C VAL A 396 14.08 1.90 13.57
N SER A 397 13.03 2.21 12.81
CA SER A 397 11.62 2.20 13.26
C SER A 397 11.25 0.85 13.90
N LEU A 398 11.54 -0.24 13.20
CA LEU A 398 11.30 -1.60 13.68
C LEU A 398 12.17 -1.96 14.90
N THR A 399 13.42 -1.53 14.93
CA THR A 399 14.29 -1.74 16.10
C THR A 399 13.76 -1.00 17.33
N SER A 400 13.23 0.21 17.16
CA SER A 400 12.61 1.00 18.23
C SER A 400 11.31 0.36 18.74
N GLU A 401 10.47 -0.17 17.84
CA GLU A 401 9.23 -0.88 18.20
C GLU A 401 9.53 -2.17 19.00
N ILE A 402 10.51 -2.97 18.56
CA ILE A 402 10.94 -4.18 19.29
C ILE A 402 11.45 -3.84 20.69
N ASN A 403 12.33 -2.83 20.81
CA ASN A 403 12.83 -2.38 22.11
C ASN A 403 11.71 -1.85 23.03
N HIS A 404 10.66 -1.26 22.47
CA HIS A 404 9.50 -0.81 23.25
C HIS A 404 8.69 -2.01 23.78
N ILE A 405 8.46 -3.02 22.95
CA ILE A 405 7.77 -4.26 23.33
C ILE A 405 8.56 -5.03 24.41
N ASP A 406 9.88 -5.19 24.24
CA ASP A 406 10.74 -5.87 25.22
C ASP A 406 10.76 -5.16 26.59
N ASN A 407 10.63 -3.83 26.62
CA ASN A 407 10.51 -3.07 27.87
C ASN A 407 9.10 -3.14 28.51
N GLN A 408 8.05 -3.50 27.76
CA GLN A 408 6.73 -3.81 28.33
C GLN A 408 6.59 -5.27 28.81
N LEU A 409 7.55 -6.14 28.44
CA LEU A 409 7.61 -7.55 28.83
C LEU A 409 8.52 -7.81 30.05
N ARG A 410 9.14 -6.76 30.59
CA ARG A 410 9.93 -6.77 31.84
C ARG A 410 9.12 -6.19 33.01
#